data_AF-A0A4U6BB03-F1
#
_entry.id   AF-A0A4U6BB03-F1
#
_cell.length_a   1.000
_cell.length_b   1.000
_cell.length_c   1.000
_cell.angle_alpha   90.00
_cell.angle_beta   90.00
_cell.angle_gamma   90.00
#
_symmetry.space_group_name_H-M   'P 1'
#
loop_
_entity.id
_entity.type
_entity.pdbx_description
1 polymer ?
#
loop_
_entity_poly.entity_id
_entity_poly.type
_entity_poly.pdbx_seq_one_letter_code
_entity_poly.pdbx_strand_id
1 'polypeptide(L)'
;MPKSEEEWRRIIEEENRQLYLPWMTLGEFSALSERQKSRERQKFTQYVTTYLGFWKTCNLSSCRRAKACKGFLTEAQYRAEPSYHNSFPPCVGPRGARQPEVLAGMRQLGGRKEDDEPKYDGRRRMDAE
;
A
#
# COMPACT_ATOMS: atom_id res chain seq x y z
N MET A 1 -10.85 6.18 -32.64
CA MET A 1 -12.03 5.29 -32.52
C MET A 1 -12.30 5.09 -31.03
N PRO A 2 -13.45 5.54 -30.49
CA PRO A 2 -13.83 5.20 -29.11
C PRO A 2 -14.07 3.69 -29.01
N LYS A 3 -13.58 3.06 -27.94
CA LYS A 3 -13.77 1.63 -27.68
C LYS A 3 -15.24 1.32 -27.42
N SER A 4 -15.72 0.16 -27.88
CA SER A 4 -17.10 -0.28 -27.62
C SER A 4 -17.31 -0.62 -26.14
N GLU A 5 -18.56 -0.61 -25.65
CA GLU A 5 -18.86 -0.99 -24.27
C GLU A 5 -18.41 -2.41 -23.90
N GLU A 6 -18.43 -3.32 -24.88
CA GLU A 6 -17.98 -4.69 -24.70
C GLU A 6 -16.45 -4.74 -24.55
N GLU A 7 -15.73 -3.95 -25.34
CA GLU A 7 -14.27 -3.83 -25.21
C GLU A 7 -13.87 -3.23 -23.86
N TRP A 8 -14.60 -2.21 -23.38
CA TRP A 8 -14.39 -1.67 -22.03
C TRP A 8 -14.63 -2.69 -20.94
N ARG A 9 -15.68 -3.51 -21.05
CA ARG A 9 -15.95 -4.59 -20.09
C ARG A 9 -14.80 -5.61 -20.04
N ARG A 10 -14.27 -6.02 -21.19
CA ARG A 10 -13.13 -6.95 -21.26
C ARG A 10 -11.89 -6.36 -20.60
N ILE A 11 -11.60 -5.08 -20.84
CA ILE A 11 -10.44 -4.39 -20.22
C ILE A 11 -10.59 -4.37 -18.69
N ILE A 12 -11.76 -4.00 -18.18
CA ILE A 12 -12.00 -3.95 -16.72
C ILE A 12 -11.88 -5.34 -16.11
N GLU A 13 -12.41 -6.37 -16.78
CA GLU A 13 -12.29 -7.76 -16.32
C GLU A 13 -10.84 -8.23 -16.28
N GLU A 14 -10.05 -7.88 -17.31
CA GLU A 14 -8.62 -8.18 -17.37
C GLU A 14 -7.83 -7.44 -16.27
N GLU A 15 -8.06 -6.13 -16.10
CA GLU A 15 -7.46 -5.33 -15.03
C GLU A 15 -7.80 -5.89 -13.64
N ASN A 16 -9.06 -6.27 -13.42
CA ASN A 16 -9.50 -6.84 -12.15
C ASN A 16 -8.84 -8.18 -11.84
N ARG A 17 -8.41 -8.93 -12.85
CA ARG A 17 -7.67 -10.19 -12.67
C ARG A 17 -6.19 -10.00 -12.37
N GLN A 18 -5.64 -8.80 -12.59
CA GLN A 18 -4.23 -8.53 -12.29
C GLN A 18 -3.96 -8.57 -10.80
N LEU A 19 -2.81 -9.11 -10.40
CA LEU A 19 -2.36 -9.08 -9.01
C LEU A 19 -2.04 -7.64 -8.59
N TYR A 20 -2.69 -7.18 -7.52
CA TYR A 20 -2.45 -5.87 -6.93
C TYR A 20 -1.59 -5.96 -5.67
N LEU A 21 -1.86 -6.94 -4.82
CA LEU A 21 -0.99 -7.36 -3.71
C LEU A 21 -0.50 -8.79 -3.98
N PRO A 22 0.59 -9.24 -3.33
CA PRO A 22 1.14 -10.58 -3.57
C PRO A 22 0.15 -11.74 -3.34
N TRP A 23 -0.98 -11.50 -2.67
CA TRP A 23 -2.03 -12.48 -2.34
C TRP A 23 -3.43 -12.06 -2.80
N MET A 24 -3.59 -10.98 -3.56
CA MET A 24 -4.92 -10.45 -3.90
C MET A 24 -4.91 -9.68 -5.22
N THR A 25 -5.91 -9.95 -6.05
CA THR A 25 -6.15 -9.27 -7.32
C THR A 25 -6.70 -7.85 -7.12
N LEU A 26 -6.62 -7.02 -8.17
CA LEU A 26 -7.17 -5.67 -8.15
C LEU A 26 -8.70 -5.68 -7.95
N GLY A 27 -9.41 -6.61 -8.58
CA GLY A 27 -10.85 -6.76 -8.43
C GLY A 27 -11.24 -7.12 -7.01
N GLU A 28 -10.58 -8.12 -6.42
CA GLU A 28 -10.79 -8.52 -5.02
C GLU A 28 -10.50 -7.37 -4.06
N PHE A 29 -9.39 -6.65 -4.25
CA PHE A 29 -9.03 -5.50 -3.41
C PHE A 29 -10.04 -4.36 -3.55
N SER A 30 -10.50 -4.09 -4.77
CA SER A 30 -11.42 -2.98 -5.05
C SER A 30 -12.80 -3.21 -4.43
N ALA A 31 -13.24 -4.47 -4.34
CA ALA A 31 -14.49 -4.86 -3.70
C ALA A 31 -14.48 -4.74 -2.16
N LEU A 32 -13.32 -4.56 -1.54
CA LEU A 32 -13.21 -4.41 -0.08
C LEU A 32 -13.74 -3.04 0.40
N SER A 33 -14.25 -3.00 1.63
CA SER A 33 -14.49 -1.72 2.31
C SER A 33 -13.16 -0.95 2.53
N GLU A 34 -13.21 0.37 2.67
CA GLU A 34 -12.01 1.17 2.93
C GLU A 34 -11.22 0.71 4.16
N ARG A 35 -11.93 0.21 5.18
CA ARG A 35 -11.29 -0.33 6.38
C ARG A 35 -10.53 -1.62 6.09
N GLN A 36 -11.10 -2.51 5.29
CA GLN A 36 -10.42 -3.74 4.86
C GLN A 36 -9.24 -3.43 3.95
N LYS A 37 -9.39 -2.51 2.98
CA LYS A 37 -8.29 -2.03 2.13
C LYS A 37 -7.14 -1.47 2.96
N SER A 38 -7.45 -0.69 4.00
CA SER A 38 -6.46 -0.18 4.96
C SER A 38 -5.70 -1.32 5.63
N ARG A 39 -6.42 -2.34 6.10
CA ARG A 39 -5.81 -3.51 6.76
C ARG A 39 -4.93 -4.34 5.82
N GLU A 40 -5.36 -4.57 4.59
CA GLU A 40 -4.56 -5.29 3.59
C GLU A 40 -3.28 -4.51 3.22
N ARG A 41 -3.38 -3.18 3.04
CA ARG A 41 -2.21 -2.31 2.84
C ARG A 41 -1.26 -2.34 4.04
N GLN A 42 -1.78 -2.39 5.26
CA GLN A 42 -0.96 -2.53 6.47
C GLN A 42 -0.22 -3.88 6.52
N LYS A 43 -0.85 -4.99 6.13
CA LYS A 43 -0.17 -6.28 6.04
C LYS A 43 1.01 -6.23 5.07
N PHE A 44 0.82 -5.60 3.92
CA PHE A 44 1.90 -5.46 2.93
C PHE A 44 3.04 -4.58 3.45
N THR A 45 2.72 -3.42 4.01
CA THR A 45 3.73 -2.50 4.57
C THR A 45 4.38 -3.03 5.86
N GLN A 46 3.75 -3.95 6.60
CA GLN A 46 4.36 -4.67 7.74
C GLN A 46 5.61 -5.46 7.30
N TYR A 47 5.58 -6.08 6.12
CA TYR A 47 6.75 -6.80 5.59
C TYR A 47 7.93 -5.86 5.39
N VAL A 48 7.70 -4.73 4.70
CA VAL A 48 8.75 -3.73 4.41
C VAL A 48 9.26 -3.07 5.68
N THR A 49 8.37 -2.68 6.60
CA THR A 49 8.77 -2.08 7.88
C THR A 49 9.51 -3.07 8.79
N THR A 50 9.25 -4.36 8.65
CA THR A 50 10.04 -5.41 9.31
C THR A 50 11.45 -5.47 8.72
N TYR A 51 11.56 -5.48 7.39
CA TYR A 51 12.84 -5.45 6.68
C TYR A 51 13.68 -4.22 7.08
N LEU A 52 13.07 -3.04 7.17
CA LEU A 52 13.72 -1.80 7.62
C LEU A 52 14.03 -1.75 9.13
N GLY A 53 13.64 -2.76 9.90
CA GLY A 53 13.97 -2.84 11.32
C GLY A 53 13.19 -1.88 12.23
N PHE A 54 12.07 -1.31 11.79
CA PHE A 54 11.31 -0.31 12.56
C PHE A 54 10.75 -0.86 13.87
N TRP A 55 10.64 -2.19 14.00
CA TRP A 55 10.28 -2.85 15.25
C TRP A 55 11.22 -2.48 16.40
N LYS A 56 12.50 -2.16 16.13
CA LYS A 56 13.50 -1.77 17.15
C LYS A 56 13.09 -0.50 17.91
N THR A 57 12.44 0.43 17.22
CA THR A 57 12.02 1.73 17.78
C THR A 57 10.50 1.85 17.92
N CYS A 58 9.75 0.76 17.70
CA CYS A 58 8.30 0.77 17.86
C CYS A 58 7.91 0.75 19.34
N ASN A 59 6.86 1.49 19.71
CA ASN A 59 6.32 1.50 21.08
C ASN A 59 5.58 0.21 21.45
N LEU A 60 5.10 -0.58 20.48
CA LEU A 60 4.44 -1.85 20.74
C LEU A 60 5.46 -2.92 21.18
N SER A 61 5.31 -3.40 22.42
CA SER A 61 6.17 -4.45 22.99
C SER A 61 6.14 -5.75 22.17
N SER A 62 5.00 -6.08 21.56
CA SER A 62 4.85 -7.25 20.68
C SER A 62 5.78 -7.18 19.47
N CYS A 63 5.95 -6.01 18.85
CA CYS A 63 6.84 -5.84 17.69
C CYS A 63 8.31 -6.04 18.09
N ARG A 64 8.72 -5.45 19.23
CA ARG A 64 10.08 -5.61 19.76
C ARG A 64 10.40 -7.07 20.09
N ARG A 65 9.49 -7.78 20.78
CA ARG A 65 9.67 -9.20 21.14
C ARG A 65 9.72 -10.11 19.91
N ALA A 66 8.84 -9.88 18.94
CA ALA A 66 8.80 -10.67 17.71
C ALA A 66 9.93 -10.35 16.73
N LYS A 67 10.74 -9.31 17.00
CA LYS A 67 11.74 -8.75 16.07
C LYS A 67 11.15 -8.48 14.67
N ALA A 68 9.88 -8.07 14.63
CA ALA A 68 9.12 -7.87 13.41
C ALA A 68 7.95 -6.90 13.64
N CYS A 69 7.51 -6.21 12.60
CA CYS A 69 6.28 -5.41 12.66
C CYS A 69 5.06 -6.34 12.71
N LYS A 70 4.32 -6.30 13.82
CA LYS A 70 3.06 -7.05 14.04
C LYS A 70 1.87 -6.14 14.34
N GLY A 71 2.11 -4.82 14.39
CA GLY A 71 1.11 -3.84 14.80
C GLY A 71 0.15 -3.50 13.67
N PHE A 72 -1.13 -3.36 14.01
CA PHE A 72 -2.13 -2.71 13.18
C PHE A 72 -2.56 -1.43 13.86
N LEU A 73 -3.04 -0.45 13.09
CA LEU A 73 -3.64 0.74 13.65
C LEU A 73 -4.89 0.37 14.47
N THR A 74 -4.97 0.88 15.70
CA THR A 74 -6.16 0.79 16.55
C THR A 74 -7.16 1.87 16.18
N GLU A 75 -8.45 1.72 16.53
CA GLU A 75 -9.46 2.77 16.28
C GLU A 75 -9.03 4.13 16.83
N ALA A 76 -8.39 4.15 18.01
CA ALA A 76 -7.85 5.37 18.59
C ALA A 76 -6.78 6.01 17.69
N GLN A 77 -5.91 5.21 17.07
CA GLN A 77 -4.86 5.72 16.16
C GLN A 77 -5.42 6.22 14.83
N TYR A 78 -6.53 5.66 14.34
CA TYR A 78 -7.24 6.20 13.18
C TYR A 78 -7.84 7.58 13.46
N ARG A 79 -8.27 7.83 14.70
CA ARG A 79 -8.91 9.07 15.13
C ARG A 79 -7.96 10.06 15.83
N ALA A 80 -6.70 9.68 16.04
CA ALA A 80 -5.72 10.47 16.77
C ALA A 80 -5.37 11.77 16.01
N GLU A 81 -4.94 12.78 16.75
CA GLU A 81 -4.35 14.00 16.20
C GLU A 81 -2.91 14.15 16.72
N PRO A 82 -1.89 14.08 15.85
CA PRO A 82 -2.01 13.89 14.41
C PRO A 82 -2.34 12.43 14.01
N SER A 83 -3.16 12.28 12.97
CA SER A 83 -3.64 10.97 12.51
C SER A 83 -2.53 10.13 11.88
N TYR A 84 -2.65 8.82 12.02
CA TYR A 84 -1.79 7.87 11.33
C TYR A 84 -2.23 7.73 9.88
N HIS A 85 -1.27 7.52 8.97
CA HIS A 85 -1.61 7.19 7.59
C HIS A 85 -2.13 5.75 7.50
N ASN A 86 -3.38 5.59 7.07
CA ASN A 86 -4.14 4.33 7.12
C ASN A 86 -3.45 3.14 6.45
N SER A 87 -2.66 3.38 5.39
CA SER A 87 -1.97 2.31 4.67
C SER A 87 -0.76 1.71 5.39
N PHE A 88 -0.26 2.35 6.46
CA PHE A 88 0.99 1.96 7.13
C PHE A 88 0.73 1.47 8.57
N PRO A 89 1.51 0.49 9.06
CA PRO A 89 1.39 0.04 10.44
C PRO A 89 1.86 1.14 11.41
N PRO A 90 1.49 1.05 12.70
CA PRO A 90 1.90 2.00 13.73
C PRO A 90 3.43 2.09 13.90
N CYS A 91 4.18 1.07 13.44
CA CYS A 91 5.64 1.14 13.38
C CYS A 91 6.16 2.29 12.51
N VAL A 92 5.40 2.83 11.55
CA VAL A 92 5.86 3.98 10.73
C VAL A 92 5.79 5.29 11.50
N GLY A 93 5.01 5.33 12.59
CA GLY A 93 4.81 6.52 13.42
C GLY A 93 3.62 7.39 12.95
N PRO A 94 3.25 8.39 13.76
CA PRO A 94 2.15 9.31 13.43
C PRO A 94 2.42 10.08 12.13
N ARG A 95 1.36 10.46 11.40
CA ARG A 95 1.41 11.06 10.04
C ARG A 95 2.19 10.27 9.00
N GLY A 96 2.58 9.02 9.28
CA GLY A 96 3.51 8.31 8.41
C GLY A 96 4.91 8.96 8.40
N ALA A 97 5.42 9.40 9.55
CA ALA A 97 6.73 10.08 9.66
C ALA A 97 7.87 9.36 8.89
N ARG A 98 7.84 8.03 8.86
CA ARG A 98 8.83 7.20 8.13
C ARG A 98 8.31 6.62 6.81
N GLN A 99 7.21 7.15 6.27
CA GLN A 99 6.64 6.72 4.99
C GLN A 99 7.65 6.78 3.84
N PRO A 100 8.48 7.84 3.69
CA PRO A 100 9.46 7.89 2.59
C PRO A 100 10.43 6.69 2.60
N GLU A 101 10.91 6.28 3.78
CA GLU A 101 11.78 5.12 3.95
C GLU A 101 11.08 3.83 3.55
N VAL A 102 9.80 3.67 3.91
CA VAL A 102 9.01 2.48 3.51
C VAL A 102 8.82 2.43 2.01
N LEU A 103 8.51 3.57 1.36
CA LEU A 103 8.36 3.63 -0.09
C LEU A 103 9.69 3.35 -0.82
N ALA A 104 10.82 3.82 -0.28
CA ALA A 104 12.15 3.48 -0.80
C ALA A 104 12.44 1.98 -0.64
N GLY A 105 12.14 1.40 0.53
CA GLY A 105 12.27 -0.04 0.77
C GLY A 105 11.40 -0.90 -0.14
N MET A 106 10.18 -0.46 -0.46
CA MET A 106 9.32 -1.14 -1.44
C MET A 106 9.96 -1.19 -2.83
N ARG A 107 10.56 -0.09 -3.30
CA ARG A 107 11.23 -0.06 -4.61
C ARG A 107 12.42 -1.02 -4.64
N GLN A 108 13.24 -1.02 -3.59
CA GLN A 108 14.38 -1.92 -3.45
C GLN A 108 13.96 -3.39 -3.44
N LEU A 109 12.94 -3.75 -2.65
CA LEU A 109 12.43 -5.12 -2.55
C LEU A 109 11.71 -5.58 -3.83
N GLY A 110 11.08 -4.65 -4.55
CA GLY A 110 10.44 -4.91 -5.84
C GLY A 110 11.40 -5.04 -7.02
N GLY A 111 12.72 -4.92 -6.79
CA GLY A 111 13.73 -5.02 -7.85
C GLY A 111 13.78 -3.84 -8.81
N ARG A 112 12.96 -2.79 -8.61
CA ARG A 112 13.03 -1.56 -9.40
C ARG A 112 14.28 -0.78 -9.03
N LYS A 113 15.34 -0.93 -9.83
CA LYS A 113 16.36 0.12 -9.95
C LYS A 113 15.71 1.34 -10.61
N GLU A 114 16.30 2.51 -10.40
CA GLU A 114 15.77 3.79 -10.91
C GLU A 114 15.62 3.84 -12.45
N ASP A 115 16.10 2.82 -13.16
CA ASP A 115 16.03 2.68 -14.63
C ASP A 115 14.78 1.93 -15.15
N ASP A 116 13.90 1.43 -14.26
CA ASP A 116 12.63 0.81 -14.69
C ASP A 116 11.55 1.89 -14.90
N GLU A 117 11.77 2.69 -15.94
CA GLU A 117 10.78 3.60 -16.51
C GLU A 117 9.49 2.81 -16.82
N PRO A 118 8.30 3.27 -16.39
CA PRO A 118 7.07 2.56 -16.69
C PRO A 118 6.77 2.66 -18.20
N LYS A 119 6.75 1.51 -18.88
CA LYS A 119 6.45 1.32 -20.31
C LYS A 119 5.00 1.69 -20.73
N TYR A 120 4.31 2.59 -20.03
CA TYR A 120 2.94 2.99 -20.38
C TYR A 120 2.72 4.50 -20.29
N ASP A 121 3.15 5.19 -21.34
CA ASP A 121 2.68 6.53 -21.70
C ASP A 121 1.26 6.44 -22.27
N GLY A 122 0.24 6.72 -21.46
CA GLY A 122 -1.14 6.66 -21.96
C GLY A 122 -2.21 7.35 -21.15
N ARG A 123 -1.93 7.88 -19.96
CA ARG A 123 -2.92 8.69 -19.25
C ARG A 123 -2.86 10.12 -19.78
N ARG A 124 -3.81 10.49 -20.65
CA ARG A 124 -4.14 11.90 -20.86
C ARG A 124 -4.41 12.52 -19.49
N ARG A 125 -3.66 13.56 -19.14
CA ARG A 125 -4.08 14.50 -18.10
C ARG A 125 -5.40 15.08 -18.58
N MET A 126 -6.49 14.79 -17.87
CA MET A 126 -7.63 15.69 -17.89
C MET A 126 -7.18 16.90 -17.08
N ASP A 127 -6.55 17.85 -17.77
CA ASP A 127 -6.48 19.21 -17.26
C ASP A 127 -7.91 19.72 -17.28
N ALA A 128 -8.41 20.03 -16.09
CA ALA A 128 -9.66 20.73 -15.90
C ALA A 128 -9.38 22.21 -16.19
N GLU A 129 -10.01 22.73 -17.25
CA GLU A 129 -10.42 24.14 -17.36
C GLU A 129 -11.94 24.20 -17.27
#